data_AF-A0AAU7BC43-F1
#
_entry.id   AF-A0AAU7BC43-F1
#
_cell.length_a   1.000
_cell.length_b   1.000
_cell.length_c   1.000
_cell.angle_alpha   90.00
_cell.angle_beta   90.00
_cell.angle_gamma   90.00
#
_symmetry.space_group_name_H-M   'P 1'
#
loop_
_entity.id
_entity.type
_entity.pdbx_description
1 polymer ?
#
loop_
_entity_poly.entity_id
_entity_poly.type
_entity_poly.pdbx_seq_one_letter_code
_entity_poly.pdbx_strand_id
1 'polypeptide(L)'
;MESLDRLSREEVKDALPRFLDLLKKGIRIRTSIDNHLYTENYNLTDLIISVISMSRAHEESSTKGIRVAAAWREKRGLARSDKKVPLGAACPYWLKLMDGAYVEVEERVQVVRRIFDMTIAGYGQAVISRRLNEEGVPVFGSTRSTKEKPRNKSGLWGTSSVQKILHNRALLGEYQPTHLVDRIRQNDGDPIQGYYPEIISPDVFLQAKAARAQRQTSGSTKQSKNFNIWQGIAKCQLCGDAMHLINKGRPPKGYTYLQCYSAKKGQCCNGSIRIEQTEAVFKEILTNVDSMSLINGKSAEIRKSLEIAEGHFGVVADKLQQATEVYTAVATIAGAKRIQELESEYAQCLATRDELRGS
;
A
#
# COMPACT_ATOMS: atom_id res chain seq x y z
N MET A 1 23.12 -12.70 12.35
CA MET A 1 21.95 -13.19 11.58
C MET A 1 21.91 -14.72 11.66
N GLU A 2 20.73 -15.34 11.65
CA GLU A 2 20.62 -16.80 11.72
C GLU A 2 21.29 -17.50 10.52
N SER A 3 21.10 -16.97 9.31
CA SER A 3 21.65 -17.48 8.05
C SER A 3 21.92 -16.33 7.07
N LEU A 4 22.79 -16.53 6.07
CA LEU A 4 23.00 -15.57 4.96
C LEU A 4 21.76 -15.44 4.05
N ASP A 5 20.79 -16.36 4.15
CA ASP A 5 19.47 -16.31 3.48
C ASP A 5 18.66 -15.06 3.88
N ARG A 6 18.93 -14.45 5.05
CA ARG A 6 18.30 -13.19 5.45
C ARG A 6 18.85 -11.97 4.73
N LEU A 7 20.00 -12.08 4.07
CA LEU A 7 20.64 -11.01 3.33
C LEU A 7 20.13 -10.92 1.88
N SER A 8 19.87 -12.06 1.25
CA SER A 8 19.27 -12.11 -0.09
C SER A 8 18.62 -13.47 -0.39
N ARG A 9 17.48 -13.43 -1.10
CA ARG A 9 16.82 -14.59 -1.73
C ARG A 9 17.16 -14.73 -3.22
N GLU A 10 18.07 -13.91 -3.72
CA GLU A 10 18.44 -13.85 -5.13
C GLU A 10 19.48 -14.93 -5.46
N GLU A 11 19.88 -15.00 -6.73
CA GLU A 11 20.98 -15.86 -7.13
C GLU A 11 22.29 -15.41 -6.45
N VAL A 12 23.18 -16.38 -6.21
CA VAL A 12 24.49 -16.14 -5.58
C VAL A 12 25.27 -15.03 -6.29
N LYS A 13 25.13 -14.92 -7.62
CA LYS A 13 25.75 -13.89 -8.47
C LYS A 13 25.39 -12.46 -8.06
N ASP A 14 24.17 -12.25 -7.57
CA ASP A 14 23.66 -10.93 -7.18
C ASP A 14 23.85 -10.65 -5.68
N ALA A 15 23.82 -11.71 -4.87
CA ALA A 15 23.98 -11.62 -3.43
C ALA A 15 25.44 -11.39 -3.00
N LEU A 16 26.39 -12.05 -3.68
CA LEU A 16 27.81 -11.99 -3.32
C LEU A 16 28.41 -10.57 -3.43
N PRO A 17 28.19 -9.79 -4.51
CA PRO A 17 28.72 -8.42 -4.60
C PRO A 17 28.23 -7.52 -3.46
N ARG A 18 26.96 -7.63 -3.06
CA ARG A 18 26.38 -6.86 -1.95
C ARG A 18 26.98 -7.27 -0.62
N PHE A 19 27.15 -8.57 -0.40
CA PHE A 19 27.80 -9.09 0.80
C PHE A 19 29.21 -8.52 0.95
N LEU A 20 29.99 -8.53 -0.13
CA LEU A 20 31.34 -7.95 -0.14
C LEU A 20 31.34 -6.42 0.06
N ASP A 21 30.38 -5.69 -0.52
CA ASP A 21 30.23 -4.25 -0.29
C ASP A 21 29.96 -3.92 1.18
N LEU A 22 29.16 -4.73 1.88
CA LEU A 22 28.91 -4.56 3.31
C LEU A 22 30.20 -4.78 4.13
N LEU A 23 30.97 -5.83 3.82
CA LEU A 23 32.24 -6.09 4.50
C LEU A 23 33.25 -4.96 4.28
N LYS A 24 33.33 -4.41 3.05
CA LYS A 24 34.16 -3.25 2.71
C LYS A 24 33.78 -1.97 3.45
N LYS A 25 32.52 -1.84 3.87
CA LYS A 25 32.04 -0.72 4.70
C LYS A 25 32.32 -0.93 6.19
N GLY A 26 33.14 -1.92 6.55
CA GLY A 26 33.47 -2.27 7.94
C GLY A 26 32.34 -2.98 8.68
N ILE A 27 31.28 -3.41 7.99
CA ILE A 27 30.15 -4.08 8.62
C ILE A 27 30.53 -5.54 8.87
N ARG A 28 30.61 -5.92 10.15
CA ARG A 28 30.92 -7.30 10.56
C ARG A 28 29.65 -8.16 10.56
N ILE A 29 29.66 -9.27 9.83
CA ILE A 29 28.49 -10.14 9.68
C ILE A 29 28.76 -11.45 10.44
N ARG A 30 27.98 -11.70 11.49
CA ARG A 30 27.99 -12.99 12.22
C ARG A 30 26.84 -13.86 11.73
N THR A 31 27.13 -15.10 11.37
CA THR A 31 26.14 -16.12 10.99
C THR A 31 26.00 -17.16 12.09
N SER A 32 24.76 -17.52 12.44
CA SER A 32 24.47 -18.41 13.58
C SER A 32 24.54 -19.90 13.22
N ILE A 33 24.34 -20.25 11.95
CA ILE A 33 24.35 -21.64 11.46
C ILE A 33 25.74 -22.27 11.52
N ASP A 34 26.76 -21.48 11.23
CA ASP A 34 28.16 -21.87 11.10
C ASP A 34 29.06 -21.14 12.11
N ASN A 35 28.45 -20.32 12.98
CA ASN A 35 29.11 -19.56 14.04
C ASN A 35 30.36 -18.82 13.52
N HIS A 36 30.25 -18.25 12.32
CA HIS A 36 31.35 -17.65 11.59
C HIS A 36 31.22 -16.11 11.58
N LEU A 37 32.33 -15.40 11.76
CA LEU A 37 32.38 -13.93 11.77
C LEU A 37 33.08 -13.45 10.50
N TYR A 38 32.30 -12.93 9.56
CA TYR A 38 32.82 -12.29 8.37
C TYR A 38 33.19 -10.84 8.67
N THR A 39 34.41 -10.46 8.29
CA THR A 39 34.95 -9.11 8.47
C THR A 39 35.56 -8.63 7.16
N GLU A 40 36.03 -7.39 7.12
CA GLU A 40 36.73 -6.82 5.96
C GLU A 40 37.96 -7.65 5.54
N ASN A 41 38.62 -8.31 6.50
CA ASN A 41 39.78 -9.18 6.28
C ASN A 41 39.36 -10.64 6.04
N TYR A 42 38.42 -10.87 5.12
CA TYR A 42 37.95 -12.23 4.80
C TYR A 42 39.01 -13.02 4.03
N ASN A 43 39.10 -14.32 4.29
CA ASN A 43 39.98 -15.24 3.54
C ASN A 43 39.20 -16.00 2.45
N LEU A 44 39.92 -16.77 1.61
CA LEU A 44 39.32 -17.57 0.53
C LEU A 44 38.31 -18.60 1.07
N THR A 45 38.60 -19.23 2.21
CA THR A 45 37.73 -20.21 2.86
C THR A 45 36.42 -19.56 3.31
N ASP A 46 36.48 -18.35 3.89
CA ASP A 46 35.31 -17.60 4.31
C ASP A 46 34.41 -17.28 3.10
N LEU A 47 35.02 -16.89 1.98
CA LEU A 47 34.30 -16.62 0.73
C LEU A 47 33.61 -17.89 0.20
N ILE A 48 34.30 -19.04 0.18
CA ILE A 48 33.73 -20.32 -0.26
C ILE A 48 32.57 -20.74 0.64
N ILE A 49 32.72 -20.65 1.96
CA ILE A 49 31.66 -20.98 2.93
C ILE A 49 30.45 -20.05 2.70
N SER A 50 30.69 -18.76 2.46
CA SER A 50 29.62 -17.79 2.19
C SER A 50 28.83 -18.15 0.93
N VAL A 51 29.53 -18.53 -0.14
CA VAL A 51 28.94 -18.95 -1.43
C VAL A 51 28.13 -20.24 -1.28
N ILE A 52 28.65 -21.26 -0.59
CA ILE A 52 27.95 -22.53 -0.35
C ILE A 52 26.68 -22.28 0.48
N SER A 53 26.78 -21.45 1.50
CA SER A 53 25.66 -21.09 2.37
C SER A 53 24.56 -20.34 1.60
N MET A 54 24.94 -19.39 0.73
CA MET A 54 24.02 -18.67 -0.17
C MET A 54 23.41 -19.61 -1.24
N SER A 55 24.20 -20.53 -1.80
CA SER A 55 23.72 -21.50 -2.79
C SER A 55 22.65 -22.41 -2.20
N ARG A 56 22.90 -22.95 -0.99
CA ARG A 56 21.94 -23.80 -0.27
C ARG A 56 20.64 -23.05 0.04
N ALA A 57 20.74 -21.78 0.45
CA ALA A 57 19.59 -20.92 0.73
C ALA A 57 18.72 -20.69 -0.53
N HIS A 58 19.36 -20.44 -1.67
CA HIS A 58 18.71 -20.28 -2.96
C HIS A 58 18.03 -21.59 -3.43
N GLU A 59 18.75 -22.72 -3.37
CA GLU A 59 18.23 -24.03 -3.73
C GLU A 59 17.04 -24.44 -2.86
N GLU A 60 17.12 -24.25 -1.54
CA GLU A 60 16.03 -24.57 -0.63
C GLU A 60 14.79 -23.72 -0.92
N SER A 61 14.97 -22.42 -1.17
CA SER A 61 13.89 -21.50 -1.54
C SER A 61 13.24 -21.88 -2.88
N SER A 62 14.04 -22.14 -3.91
CA SER A 62 13.57 -22.58 -5.23
C SER A 62 12.84 -23.93 -5.15
N THR A 63 13.43 -24.90 -4.44
CA THR A 63 12.85 -26.23 -4.25
C THR A 63 11.53 -26.18 -3.48
N LYS A 64 11.41 -25.34 -2.44
CA LYS A 64 10.14 -25.08 -1.75
C LYS A 64 9.09 -24.53 -2.73
N GLY A 65 9.46 -23.55 -3.55
CA GLY A 65 8.59 -23.00 -4.59
C GLY A 65 8.10 -24.07 -5.58
N ILE A 66 9.00 -24.89 -6.09
CA ILE A 66 8.70 -26.00 -7.01
C ILE A 66 7.79 -27.03 -6.35
N ARG A 67 8.08 -27.47 -5.12
CA ARG A 67 7.26 -28.44 -4.38
C ARG A 67 5.85 -27.92 -4.13
N VAL A 68 5.73 -26.66 -3.70
CA VAL A 68 4.42 -26.02 -3.49
C VAL A 68 3.68 -25.91 -4.81
N ALA A 69 4.33 -25.49 -5.89
CA ALA A 69 3.71 -25.40 -7.21
C ALA A 69 3.25 -26.77 -7.74
N ALA A 70 4.05 -27.82 -7.55
CA ALA A 70 3.70 -29.19 -7.91
C ALA A 70 2.50 -29.71 -7.11
N ALA A 71 2.50 -29.56 -5.79
CA ALA A 71 1.36 -29.94 -4.95
C ALA A 71 0.08 -29.17 -5.32
N TRP A 72 0.18 -27.88 -5.63
CA TRP A 72 -0.96 -27.10 -6.12
C TRP A 72 -1.43 -27.55 -7.51
N ARG A 73 -0.52 -27.98 -8.39
CA ARG A 73 -0.87 -28.53 -9.71
C ARG A 73 -1.61 -29.85 -9.56
N GLU A 74 -1.15 -30.73 -8.68
CA GLU A 74 -1.80 -32.00 -8.35
C GLU A 74 -3.21 -31.76 -7.79
N LYS A 75 -3.35 -30.88 -6.79
CA LYS A 75 -4.67 -30.53 -6.23
C LYS A 75 -5.62 -29.96 -7.28
N ARG A 76 -5.12 -29.16 -8.24
CA ARG A 76 -5.93 -28.66 -9.36
C ARG A 76 -6.31 -29.78 -10.34
N GLY A 77 -5.41 -30.74 -10.58
CA GLY A 77 -5.70 -31.96 -11.34
C GLY A 77 -6.82 -32.76 -10.69
N LEU A 78 -6.71 -33.01 -9.38
CA LEU A 78 -7.75 -33.68 -8.59
C LEU A 78 -9.08 -32.92 -8.63
N ALA A 79 -9.07 -31.59 -8.48
CA ALA A 79 -10.29 -30.80 -8.58
C ALA A 79 -10.97 -30.90 -9.97
N ARG A 80 -10.19 -31.16 -11.04
CA ARG A 80 -10.72 -31.37 -12.40
C ARG A 80 -11.28 -32.78 -12.58
N SER A 81 -10.62 -33.81 -12.05
CA SER A 81 -11.04 -35.21 -12.21
C SER A 81 -12.12 -35.61 -11.20
N ASP A 82 -11.92 -35.26 -9.93
CA ASP A 82 -12.81 -35.51 -8.80
C ASP A 82 -13.21 -34.18 -8.16
N LYS A 83 -14.30 -33.62 -8.69
CA LYS A 83 -14.86 -32.30 -8.36
C LYS A 83 -15.24 -32.12 -6.89
N LYS A 84 -15.16 -33.17 -6.07
CA LYS A 84 -15.45 -33.15 -4.64
C LYS A 84 -14.22 -32.94 -3.76
N VAL A 85 -13.00 -32.97 -4.32
CA VAL A 85 -11.78 -32.77 -3.53
C VAL A 85 -11.55 -31.27 -3.26
N PRO A 86 -11.61 -30.81 -2.00
CA PRO A 86 -11.39 -29.41 -1.67
C PRO A 86 -9.90 -29.04 -1.80
N LEU A 87 -9.62 -27.93 -2.48
CA LEU A 87 -8.26 -27.41 -2.62
C LEU A 87 -7.69 -26.91 -1.28
N GLY A 88 -8.58 -26.49 -0.37
CA GLY A 88 -8.27 -26.04 0.97
C GLY A 88 -9.40 -25.21 1.59
N ALA A 89 -9.13 -24.62 2.76
CA ALA A 89 -10.10 -23.84 3.53
C ALA A 89 -10.47 -22.48 2.89
N ALA A 90 -9.67 -22.00 1.93
CA ALA A 90 -9.95 -20.76 1.22
C ALA A 90 -11.06 -20.99 0.18
N CYS A 91 -12.28 -20.55 0.49
CA CYS A 91 -13.46 -20.65 -0.35
C CYS A 91 -14.26 -19.34 -0.34
N PRO A 92 -15.24 -19.17 -1.25
CA PRO A 92 -16.16 -18.03 -1.22
C PRO A 92 -16.81 -17.84 0.15
N TYR A 93 -17.10 -16.60 0.52
CA TYR A 93 -17.52 -16.27 1.89
C TYR A 93 -18.84 -16.90 2.33
N TRP A 94 -19.73 -17.24 1.39
CA TRP A 94 -20.99 -17.94 1.68
C TRP A 94 -20.82 -19.45 1.86
N LEU A 95 -19.59 -19.97 1.75
CA LEU A 95 -19.25 -21.37 1.96
C LEU A 95 -18.29 -21.53 3.14
N LYS A 96 -18.26 -22.74 3.68
CA LYS A 96 -17.28 -23.20 4.67
C LYS A 96 -16.84 -24.62 4.31
N LEU A 97 -15.58 -24.93 4.57
CA LEU A 97 -15.08 -26.30 4.47
C LEU A 97 -15.42 -27.04 5.77
N MET A 98 -16.25 -28.07 5.70
CA MET A 98 -16.55 -28.98 6.81
C MET A 98 -16.41 -30.42 6.32
N ASP A 99 -15.70 -31.26 7.08
CA ASP A 99 -15.54 -32.70 6.79
C ASP A 99 -15.10 -33.02 5.36
N GLY A 100 -14.22 -32.18 4.80
CA GLY A 100 -13.71 -32.36 3.45
C GLY A 100 -14.67 -31.92 2.32
N ALA A 101 -15.78 -31.26 2.62
CA ALA A 101 -16.73 -30.75 1.63
C ALA A 101 -17.04 -29.25 1.81
N TYR A 102 -17.34 -28.57 0.72
CA TYR A 102 -17.84 -27.20 0.77
C TYR A 102 -19.33 -27.18 1.10
N VAL A 103 -19.65 -26.63 2.27
CA VAL A 103 -21.02 -26.53 2.79
C VAL A 103 -21.45 -25.07 2.85
N GLU A 104 -22.73 -24.84 2.58
CA GLU A 104 -23.34 -23.52 2.62
C GLU A 104 -23.39 -22.93 4.03
N VAL A 105 -23.19 -21.62 4.12
CA VAL A 105 -23.47 -20.83 5.32
C VAL A 105 -24.78 -20.11 5.09
N GLU A 106 -25.87 -20.71 5.58
CA GLU A 106 -27.26 -20.29 5.30
C GLU A 106 -27.48 -18.78 5.44
N GLU A 107 -27.04 -18.18 6.55
CA GLU A 107 -27.13 -16.73 6.79
C GLU A 107 -26.52 -15.89 5.64
N ARG A 108 -25.36 -16.31 5.13
CA ARG A 108 -24.65 -15.60 4.07
C ARG A 108 -25.25 -15.88 2.71
N VAL A 109 -25.75 -17.09 2.49
CA VAL A 109 -26.49 -17.46 1.28
C VAL A 109 -27.76 -16.64 1.14
N GLN A 110 -28.50 -16.42 2.22
CA GLN A 110 -29.69 -15.56 2.23
C GLN A 110 -29.35 -14.11 1.84
N VAL A 111 -28.25 -13.56 2.37
CA VAL A 111 -27.77 -12.22 1.97
C VAL A 111 -27.42 -12.17 0.48
N VAL A 112 -26.78 -13.22 -0.05
CA VAL A 112 -26.46 -13.32 -1.47
C VAL A 112 -27.73 -13.36 -2.33
N ARG A 113 -28.69 -14.24 -2.03
CA ARG A 113 -29.97 -14.33 -2.76
C ARG A 113 -30.69 -12.98 -2.76
N ARG A 114 -30.77 -12.36 -1.59
CA ARG A 114 -31.38 -11.03 -1.43
C ARG A 114 -30.69 -9.93 -2.25
N ILE A 115 -29.36 -9.97 -2.41
CA ILE A 115 -28.63 -9.04 -3.29
C ILE A 115 -29.06 -9.22 -4.74
N PHE A 116 -29.27 -10.47 -5.20
CA PHE A 116 -29.76 -10.75 -6.55
C PHE A 116 -31.20 -10.29 -6.73
N ASP A 117 -32.09 -10.60 -5.79
CA ASP A 117 -33.49 -10.17 -5.82
C ASP A 117 -33.60 -8.64 -5.92
N MET A 118 -32.87 -7.91 -5.08
CA MET A 118 -32.84 -6.45 -5.14
C MET A 118 -32.26 -5.94 -6.48
N THR A 119 -31.27 -6.64 -7.04
CA THR A 119 -30.69 -6.23 -8.33
C THR A 119 -31.68 -6.42 -9.47
N ILE A 120 -32.46 -7.51 -9.45
CA ILE A 120 -33.50 -7.83 -10.43
C ILE A 120 -34.68 -6.86 -10.30
N ALA A 121 -35.06 -6.51 -9.06
CA ALA A 121 -36.06 -5.48 -8.77
C ALA A 121 -35.62 -4.05 -9.16
N GLY A 122 -34.42 -3.87 -9.72
CA GLY A 122 -33.95 -2.60 -10.27
C GLY A 122 -33.13 -1.74 -9.31
N TYR A 123 -32.86 -2.19 -8.08
CA TYR A 123 -32.05 -1.42 -7.14
C TYR A 123 -30.59 -1.29 -7.61
N GLY A 124 -30.04 -0.07 -7.50
CA GLY A 124 -28.63 0.22 -7.77
C GLY A 124 -27.69 -0.39 -6.73
N GLN A 125 -26.47 -0.77 -7.12
CA GLN A 125 -25.46 -1.34 -6.20
C GLN A 125 -25.19 -0.45 -4.98
N ALA A 126 -25.24 0.88 -5.16
CA ALA A 126 -25.10 1.85 -4.06
C ALA A 126 -26.28 1.79 -3.10
N VAL A 127 -27.51 1.67 -3.62
CA VAL A 127 -28.74 1.56 -2.81
C VAL A 127 -28.75 0.23 -2.05
N ILE A 128 -28.38 -0.87 -2.72
CA ILE A 128 -28.24 -2.20 -2.10
C ILE A 128 -27.24 -2.13 -0.94
N SER A 129 -26.05 -1.56 -1.18
CA SER A 129 -25.02 -1.42 -0.14
C SER A 129 -25.52 -0.60 1.06
N ARG A 130 -26.20 0.51 0.80
CA ARG A 130 -26.74 1.38 1.84
C ARG A 130 -27.80 0.65 2.67
N ARG A 131 -28.75 -0.03 2.01
CA ARG A 131 -29.82 -0.77 2.67
C ARG A 131 -29.29 -1.89 3.58
N LEU A 132 -28.30 -2.65 3.09
CA LEU A 132 -27.64 -3.69 3.91
C LEU A 132 -26.95 -3.09 5.14
N ASN A 133 -26.35 -1.90 5.02
CA ASN A 133 -25.71 -1.22 6.15
C ASN A 133 -26.72 -0.64 7.15
N GLU A 134 -27.81 -0.04 6.66
CA GLU A 134 -28.90 0.51 7.48
C GLU A 134 -29.56 -0.59 8.33
N GLU A 135 -29.68 -1.79 7.78
CA GLU A 135 -30.24 -2.97 8.46
C GLU A 135 -29.20 -3.72 9.32
N GLY A 136 -27.96 -3.24 9.39
CA GLY A 136 -26.92 -3.84 10.22
C GLY A 136 -26.37 -5.18 9.71
N VAL A 137 -26.59 -5.53 8.44
CA VAL A 137 -26.09 -6.80 7.86
C VAL A 137 -24.56 -6.75 7.76
N PRO A 138 -23.82 -7.66 8.41
CA PRO A 138 -22.36 -7.63 8.41
C PRO A 138 -21.79 -7.97 7.03
N VAL A 139 -20.76 -7.23 6.60
CA VAL A 139 -20.05 -7.52 5.35
C VAL A 139 -19.24 -8.80 5.45
N PHE A 140 -19.23 -9.56 4.36
CA PHE A 140 -18.38 -10.73 4.24
C PHE A 140 -16.89 -10.39 4.44
N GLY A 141 -16.24 -11.11 5.36
CA GLY A 141 -14.82 -10.92 5.66
C GLY A 141 -14.50 -9.74 6.59
N SER A 142 -15.50 -9.08 7.18
CA SER A 142 -15.28 -8.11 8.27
C SER A 142 -14.78 -8.78 9.56
N THR A 143 -15.12 -10.05 9.78
CA THR A 143 -14.91 -10.76 11.04
C THR A 143 -13.73 -11.74 11.08
N ARG A 144 -12.96 -11.91 9.98
CA ARG A 144 -11.87 -12.91 9.93
C ARG A 144 -10.51 -12.30 9.61
N SER A 145 -9.74 -12.07 10.67
CA SER A 145 -8.27 -12.15 10.78
C SER A 145 -7.91 -11.42 12.08
N THR A 146 -8.07 -12.09 13.23
CA THR A 146 -7.94 -11.53 14.59
C THR A 146 -8.85 -10.32 14.89
N LYS A 147 -9.40 -10.21 16.12
CA LYS A 147 -10.18 -9.02 16.55
C LYS A 147 -9.39 -7.71 16.36
N GLU A 148 -8.07 -7.81 16.26
CA GLU A 148 -7.11 -6.70 16.22
C GLU A 148 -6.97 -6.03 14.84
N LYS A 149 -7.20 -6.74 13.71
CA LYS A 149 -7.07 -6.15 12.35
C LYS A 149 -8.10 -6.72 11.36
N PRO A 150 -9.35 -6.21 11.36
CA PRO A 150 -10.32 -6.58 10.34
C PRO A 150 -9.83 -6.15 8.94
N ARG A 151 -9.92 -7.06 7.96
CA ARG A 151 -9.56 -6.79 6.55
C ARG A 151 -10.38 -5.63 5.95
N ASN A 152 -11.60 -5.42 6.44
CA ASN A 152 -12.39 -4.23 6.18
C ASN A 152 -12.51 -3.40 7.46
N LYS A 153 -11.67 -2.37 7.61
CA LYS A 153 -11.67 -1.47 8.78
C LYS A 153 -13.03 -0.81 9.03
N SER A 154 -13.80 -0.54 7.98
CA SER A 154 -15.13 0.06 8.12
C SER A 154 -16.20 -0.96 8.54
N GLY A 155 -16.04 -2.24 8.21
CA GLY A 155 -17.09 -3.24 8.41
C GLY A 155 -18.34 -3.06 7.54
N LEU A 156 -18.35 -2.07 6.61
CA LEU A 156 -19.55 -1.66 5.85
C LEU A 156 -19.53 -2.06 4.39
N TRP A 157 -20.71 -2.37 3.86
CA TRP A 157 -20.94 -2.72 2.47
C TRP A 157 -20.55 -1.54 1.59
N GLY A 158 -19.73 -1.84 0.58
CA GLY A 158 -19.39 -0.91 -0.49
C GLY A 158 -19.92 -1.41 -1.83
N THR A 159 -20.06 -0.49 -2.78
CA THR A 159 -20.51 -0.80 -4.15
C THR A 159 -19.66 -1.90 -4.80
N SER A 160 -18.34 -1.86 -4.59
CA SER A 160 -17.40 -2.86 -5.11
C SER A 160 -17.59 -4.25 -4.49
N SER A 161 -18.09 -4.33 -3.25
CA SER A 161 -18.35 -5.62 -2.59
C SER A 161 -19.57 -6.30 -3.21
N VAL A 162 -20.66 -5.55 -3.38
CA VAL A 162 -21.86 -6.01 -4.09
C VAL A 162 -21.55 -6.37 -5.54
N GLN A 163 -20.75 -5.53 -6.23
CA GLN A 163 -20.30 -5.79 -7.59
C GLN A 163 -19.53 -7.11 -7.70
N LYS A 164 -18.60 -7.40 -6.77
CA LYS A 164 -17.83 -8.65 -6.78
C LYS A 164 -18.72 -9.88 -6.62
N ILE A 165 -19.73 -9.82 -5.75
CA ILE A 165 -20.70 -10.92 -5.58
C ILE A 165 -21.49 -11.14 -6.87
N LEU A 166 -22.02 -10.08 -7.48
CA LEU A 166 -22.84 -10.15 -8.69
C LEU A 166 -22.09 -10.66 -9.95
N HIS A 167 -20.76 -10.71 -9.95
CA HIS A 167 -19.96 -11.29 -11.05
C HIS A 167 -19.36 -12.64 -10.70
N ASN A 168 -19.49 -13.11 -9.46
CA ASN A 168 -18.78 -14.30 -9.02
C ASN A 168 -19.48 -15.56 -9.54
N ARG A 169 -18.82 -16.25 -10.48
CA ARG A 169 -19.33 -17.50 -11.09
C ARG A 169 -19.34 -18.69 -10.12
N ALA A 170 -18.69 -18.60 -8.96
CA ALA A 170 -18.80 -19.60 -7.91
C ALA A 170 -20.22 -19.73 -7.34
N LEU A 171 -21.10 -18.75 -7.60
CA LEU A 171 -22.53 -18.85 -7.28
C LEU A 171 -23.27 -19.88 -8.15
N LEU A 172 -22.76 -20.14 -9.35
CA LEU A 172 -23.25 -21.14 -10.31
C LEU A 172 -22.54 -22.50 -10.11
N GLY A 173 -21.81 -22.68 -9.01
CA GLY A 173 -21.03 -23.89 -8.76
C GLY A 173 -19.70 -23.98 -9.52
N GLU A 174 -19.26 -22.92 -10.20
CA GLU A 174 -18.04 -22.94 -11.00
C GLU A 174 -16.78 -22.53 -10.19
N TYR A 175 -15.68 -23.25 -10.39
CA TYR A 175 -14.36 -22.84 -9.92
C TYR A 175 -13.43 -22.54 -11.10
N GLN A 176 -12.89 -21.33 -11.17
CA GLN A 176 -11.86 -20.95 -12.16
C GLN A 176 -10.48 -21.05 -11.51
N PRO A 177 -9.67 -22.07 -11.84
CA PRO A 177 -8.30 -22.12 -11.38
C PRO A 177 -7.48 -21.02 -12.07
N THR A 178 -6.50 -20.49 -11.35
CA THR A 178 -5.61 -19.42 -11.82
C THR A 178 -4.19 -19.69 -11.39
N HIS A 179 -3.22 -19.29 -12.20
CA HIS A 179 -1.80 -19.35 -11.88
C HIS A 179 -1.15 -17.98 -12.08
N LEU A 180 0.06 -17.79 -11.55
CA LEU A 180 0.81 -16.55 -11.67
C LEU A 180 1.91 -16.75 -12.71
N VAL A 181 1.89 -15.95 -13.77
CA VAL A 181 2.95 -15.87 -14.80
C VAL A 181 3.43 -14.44 -14.81
N ASP A 182 4.73 -14.20 -14.62
CA ASP A 182 5.32 -12.86 -14.61
C ASP A 182 4.62 -11.86 -13.67
N ARG A 183 4.22 -12.34 -12.47
CA ARG A 183 3.44 -11.58 -11.47
C ARG A 183 2.03 -11.17 -11.92
N ILE A 184 1.57 -11.66 -13.06
CA ILE A 184 0.20 -11.47 -13.56
C ILE A 184 -0.59 -12.75 -13.32
N ARG A 185 -1.78 -12.61 -12.73
CA ARG A 185 -2.67 -13.74 -12.48
C ARG A 185 -3.42 -14.07 -13.77
N GLN A 186 -3.19 -15.27 -14.30
CA GLN A 186 -3.82 -15.78 -15.51
C GLN A 186 -4.71 -16.99 -15.19
N ASN A 187 -5.73 -17.22 -16.02
CA ASN A 187 -6.58 -18.40 -15.89
C ASN A 187 -5.79 -19.66 -16.25
N ASP A 188 -5.94 -20.72 -15.45
CA ASP A 188 -5.35 -22.04 -15.70
C ASP A 188 -6.47 -22.95 -16.26
N GLY A 189 -6.59 -22.98 -17.59
CA GLY A 189 -7.58 -23.78 -18.32
C GLY A 189 -9.05 -23.35 -18.11
N ASP A 190 -9.95 -24.26 -18.46
CA ASP A 190 -11.40 -24.03 -18.40
C ASP A 190 -11.95 -24.01 -16.96
N PRO A 191 -13.07 -23.30 -16.71
CA PRO A 191 -13.78 -23.36 -15.44
C PRO A 191 -14.26 -24.78 -15.12
N ILE A 192 -14.05 -25.20 -13.88
CA ILE A 192 -14.54 -26.49 -13.36
C ILE A 192 -15.99 -26.31 -12.92
N GLN A 193 -16.93 -26.88 -13.67
CA GLN A 193 -18.36 -26.85 -13.35
C GLN A 193 -18.72 -27.86 -12.25
N GLY A 194 -19.60 -27.48 -11.33
CA GLY A 194 -20.10 -28.34 -10.25
C GLY A 194 -19.07 -28.59 -9.14
N TYR A 195 -18.11 -27.68 -8.96
CA TYR A 195 -17.11 -27.74 -7.89
C TYR A 195 -17.62 -27.18 -6.56
N TYR A 196 -18.42 -26.11 -6.63
CA TYR A 196 -19.11 -25.53 -5.48
C TYR A 196 -20.60 -25.90 -5.52
N PRO A 197 -21.29 -25.89 -4.37
CA PRO A 197 -22.75 -25.97 -4.37
C PRO A 197 -23.33 -24.74 -5.09
N GLU A 198 -24.39 -24.98 -5.86
CA GLU A 198 -25.09 -23.95 -6.62
C GLU A 198 -25.99 -23.15 -5.69
N ILE A 199 -25.72 -21.85 -5.57
CA ILE A 199 -26.45 -20.96 -4.64
C ILE A 199 -27.61 -20.26 -5.32
N ILE A 200 -27.42 -19.96 -6.62
CA ILE A 200 -28.33 -19.20 -7.47
C ILE A 200 -28.38 -19.90 -8.83
N SER A 201 -29.59 -19.99 -9.41
CA SER A 201 -29.76 -20.58 -10.72
C SER A 201 -29.13 -19.73 -11.84
N PRO A 202 -28.71 -20.35 -12.96
CA PRO A 202 -28.21 -19.63 -14.14
C PRO A 202 -29.16 -18.53 -14.61
N ASP A 203 -30.46 -18.78 -14.55
CA ASP A 203 -31.50 -17.82 -14.98
C ASP A 203 -31.49 -16.56 -14.13
N VAL A 204 -31.49 -16.70 -12.80
CA VAL A 204 -31.43 -15.56 -11.87
C VAL A 204 -30.13 -14.77 -12.07
N PHE A 205 -29.01 -15.46 -12.33
CA PHE A 205 -27.74 -14.82 -12.61
C PHE A 205 -27.78 -14.00 -13.91
N LEU A 206 -28.37 -14.54 -14.97
CA LEU A 206 -28.53 -13.86 -16.25
C LEU A 206 -29.52 -12.69 -16.14
N GLN A 207 -30.62 -12.83 -15.41
CA GLN A 207 -31.57 -11.75 -15.14
C GLN A 207 -30.88 -10.58 -14.41
N ALA A 208 -30.11 -10.85 -13.36
CA ALA A 208 -29.36 -9.82 -12.65
C ALA A 208 -28.31 -9.14 -13.56
N LYS A 209 -27.65 -9.90 -14.45
CA LYS A 209 -26.73 -9.34 -15.46
C LYS A 209 -27.46 -8.41 -16.44
N ALA A 210 -28.62 -8.82 -16.96
CA ALA A 210 -29.44 -8.03 -17.88
C ALA A 210 -29.94 -6.73 -17.21
N ALA A 211 -30.50 -6.83 -16.00
CA ALA A 211 -30.96 -5.67 -15.22
C ALA A 211 -29.86 -4.64 -14.95
N ARG A 212 -28.60 -5.10 -14.83
CA ARG A 212 -27.44 -4.21 -14.69
C ARG A 212 -27.00 -3.58 -16.01
N ALA A 213 -27.03 -4.34 -17.11
CA ALA A 213 -26.67 -3.84 -18.43
C ALA A 213 -27.61 -2.72 -18.88
N GLN A 214 -28.92 -2.86 -18.64
CA GLN A 214 -29.92 -1.81 -18.92
C GLN A 214 -29.64 -0.49 -18.18
N ARG A 215 -28.96 -0.55 -17.03
CA ARG A 215 -28.55 0.63 -16.24
C ARG A 215 -27.23 1.27 -16.71
N GLN A 216 -26.44 0.60 -17.54
CA GLN A 216 -25.19 1.15 -18.09
C GLN A 216 -25.43 2.18 -19.21
N THR A 217 -26.67 2.65 -19.38
CA THR A 217 -27.09 3.61 -20.41
C THR A 217 -26.70 5.06 -20.12
N SER A 218 -25.96 5.32 -19.04
CA SER A 218 -25.39 6.64 -18.75
C SER A 218 -23.89 6.61 -18.94
N GLY A 219 -23.40 7.34 -19.96
CA GLY A 219 -22.01 7.34 -20.41
C GLY A 219 -20.99 7.49 -19.28
N SER A 220 -19.90 6.73 -19.38
CA SER A 220 -18.73 6.81 -18.52
C SER A 220 -18.30 8.27 -18.37
N THR A 221 -18.56 8.87 -17.20
CA THR A 221 -18.02 10.19 -16.89
C THR A 221 -16.51 10.01 -16.75
N LYS A 222 -15.79 10.40 -17.81
CA LYS A 222 -14.33 10.48 -17.85
C LYS A 222 -13.80 11.06 -16.52
N GLN A 223 -12.73 10.45 -16.01
CA GLN A 223 -11.98 10.94 -14.85
C GLN A 223 -11.74 12.44 -14.99
N SER A 224 -12.21 13.22 -14.01
CA SER A 224 -12.02 14.66 -14.00
C SER A 224 -10.55 14.99 -13.78
N LYS A 225 -10.01 15.89 -14.61
CA LYS A 225 -8.74 16.63 -14.42
C LYS A 225 -8.75 17.57 -13.18
N ASN A 226 -9.60 17.33 -12.18
CA ASN A 226 -9.83 18.27 -11.10
C ASN A 226 -9.12 17.80 -9.82
N PHE A 227 -8.17 18.60 -9.35
CA PHE A 227 -7.55 18.47 -8.04
C PHE A 227 -8.60 18.76 -6.95
N ASN A 228 -8.79 17.82 -6.02
CA ASN A 228 -9.73 17.97 -4.91
C ASN A 228 -9.02 18.57 -3.69
N ILE A 229 -9.19 19.88 -3.49
CA ILE A 229 -8.59 20.63 -2.36
C ILE A 229 -9.04 20.07 -1.00
N TRP A 230 -10.22 19.46 -0.93
CA TRP A 230 -10.81 18.94 0.30
C TRP A 230 -10.31 17.55 0.69
N GLN A 231 -9.53 16.90 -0.17
CA GLN A 231 -9.00 15.57 0.09
C GLN A 231 -8.04 15.60 1.29
N GLY A 232 -8.37 14.85 2.34
CA GLY A 232 -7.56 14.78 3.56
C GLY A 232 -7.82 15.90 4.58
N ILE A 233 -8.47 16.99 4.17
CA ILE A 233 -8.83 18.13 5.04
C ILE A 233 -10.24 17.95 5.61
N ALA A 234 -11.23 17.72 4.74
CA ALA A 234 -12.63 17.70 5.15
C ALA A 234 -12.98 16.40 5.91
N LYS A 235 -13.33 16.54 7.19
CA LYS A 235 -13.81 15.46 8.06
C LYS A 235 -15.19 15.80 8.59
N CYS A 236 -16.03 14.79 8.76
CA CYS A 236 -17.34 14.93 9.33
C CYS A 236 -17.22 15.16 10.84
N GLN A 237 -17.80 16.24 11.36
CA GLN A 237 -17.82 16.52 12.81
C GLN A 237 -18.56 15.45 13.61
N LEU A 238 -19.60 14.83 13.03
CA LEU A 238 -20.46 13.87 13.74
C LEU A 238 -19.81 12.49 13.89
N CYS A 239 -19.15 11.97 12.85
CA CYS A 239 -18.59 10.61 12.87
C CYS A 239 -17.07 10.55 12.66
N GLY A 240 -16.39 11.68 12.45
CA GLY A 240 -14.95 11.76 12.23
C GLY A 240 -14.45 11.26 10.86
N ASP A 241 -15.32 10.65 10.04
CA ASP A 241 -14.93 10.12 8.73
C ASP A 241 -14.67 11.23 7.70
N ALA A 242 -13.89 10.88 6.67
CA ALA A 242 -13.60 11.78 5.56
C ALA A 242 -14.88 12.16 4.79
N MET A 243 -14.92 13.42 4.32
CA MET A 243 -15.92 13.89 3.37
C MET A 243 -15.39 13.77 1.93
N HIS A 244 -16.22 13.27 1.03
CA HIS A 244 -15.88 13.05 -0.38
C HIS A 244 -16.67 13.96 -1.30
N LEU A 245 -16.06 14.35 -2.41
CA LEU A 245 -16.75 15.03 -3.51
C LEU A 245 -17.69 14.07 -4.24
N ILE A 246 -18.90 14.52 -4.47
CA ILE A 246 -19.92 13.83 -5.25
C ILE A 246 -20.53 14.82 -6.23
N ASN A 247 -20.34 14.52 -7.51
CA ASN A 247 -20.97 15.26 -8.60
C ASN A 247 -22.34 14.64 -8.89
N LYS A 248 -23.42 15.41 -8.75
CA LYS A 248 -24.81 14.98 -9.01
C LYS A 248 -25.32 15.44 -10.38
N GLY A 249 -24.45 15.76 -11.33
CA GLY A 249 -24.80 16.19 -12.68
C GLY A 249 -24.58 17.68 -12.91
N ARG A 250 -25.05 18.17 -14.06
CA ARG A 250 -24.88 19.58 -14.48
C ARG A 250 -26.04 20.46 -13.96
N PRO A 251 -25.81 21.76 -13.75
CA PRO A 251 -26.87 22.71 -13.42
C PRO A 251 -27.97 22.73 -14.49
N PRO A 252 -29.23 23.07 -14.14
CA PRO A 252 -29.70 23.50 -12.82
C PRO A 252 -30.06 22.34 -11.87
N LYS A 253 -30.14 21.09 -12.38
CA LYS A 253 -30.61 19.93 -11.61
C LYS A 253 -29.50 19.24 -10.78
N GLY A 254 -28.23 19.49 -11.08
CA GLY A 254 -27.10 18.87 -10.40
C GLY A 254 -25.99 19.87 -10.06
N TYR A 255 -25.35 19.64 -8.90
CA TYR A 255 -24.17 20.37 -8.43
C TYR A 255 -23.15 19.39 -7.85
N THR A 256 -21.97 19.90 -7.50
CA THR A 256 -20.95 19.16 -6.77
C THR A 256 -21.10 19.42 -5.27
N TYR A 257 -21.07 18.34 -4.48
CA TYR A 257 -21.28 18.37 -3.04
C TYR A 257 -20.14 17.65 -2.30
N LEU A 258 -19.85 18.10 -1.09
CA LEU A 258 -19.13 17.33 -0.09
C LEU A 258 -20.13 16.49 0.71
N GLN A 259 -19.93 15.17 0.74
CA GLN A 259 -20.76 14.25 1.52
C GLN A 259 -19.87 13.35 2.39
N CYS A 260 -20.26 13.17 3.65
CA CYS A 260 -19.60 12.24 4.57
C CYS A 260 -19.62 10.79 4.03
N TYR A 261 -18.49 10.09 4.13
CA TYR A 261 -18.34 8.71 3.70
C TYR A 261 -19.35 7.76 4.36
N SER A 262 -19.50 7.83 5.68
CA SER A 262 -20.42 6.98 6.43
C SER A 262 -21.89 7.39 6.24
N ALA A 263 -22.16 8.67 5.98
CA ALA A 263 -23.50 9.13 5.64
C ALA A 263 -23.94 8.58 4.26
N LYS A 264 -23.03 8.58 3.28
CA LYS A 264 -23.27 7.94 1.98
C LYS A 264 -23.61 6.44 2.12
N LYS A 265 -23.06 5.79 3.14
CA LYS A 265 -23.30 4.38 3.46
C LYS A 265 -24.50 4.14 4.39
N GLY A 266 -25.20 5.18 4.85
CA GLY A 266 -26.39 5.07 5.70
C GLY A 266 -26.12 4.99 7.20
N GLN A 267 -24.89 5.22 7.67
CA GLN A 267 -24.52 5.10 9.09
C GLN A 267 -24.28 6.44 9.80
N CYS A 268 -24.38 7.56 9.09
CA CYS A 268 -24.25 8.89 9.66
C CYS A 268 -25.37 9.78 9.13
N CYS A 269 -25.93 10.62 10.00
CA CYS A 269 -26.99 11.56 9.66
C CYS A 269 -26.48 12.88 9.06
N ASN A 270 -25.18 13.00 8.78
CA ASN A 270 -24.61 14.24 8.24
C ASN A 270 -25.14 14.54 6.82
N GLY A 271 -25.49 15.81 6.59
CA GLY A 271 -25.95 16.31 5.29
C GLY A 271 -24.85 16.40 4.24
N SER A 272 -25.26 16.69 3.00
CA SER A 272 -24.35 17.04 1.91
C SER A 272 -24.28 18.56 1.74
N ILE A 273 -23.08 19.13 1.68
CA ILE A 273 -22.84 20.58 1.57
C ILE A 273 -22.41 20.90 0.15
N ARG A 274 -22.87 22.02 -0.44
CA ARG A 274 -22.43 22.44 -1.78
C ARG A 274 -20.97 22.90 -1.75
N ILE A 275 -20.20 22.51 -2.76
CA ILE A 275 -18.77 22.83 -2.81
C ILE A 275 -18.50 24.35 -2.81
N GLU A 276 -19.33 25.12 -3.52
CA GLU A 276 -19.23 26.58 -3.62
C GLU A 276 -19.31 27.26 -2.24
N GLN A 277 -20.20 26.77 -1.37
CA GLN A 277 -20.35 27.28 -0.01
C GLN A 277 -19.13 26.96 0.84
N THR A 278 -18.62 25.73 0.74
CA THR A 278 -17.42 25.35 1.48
C THR A 278 -16.18 26.10 1.00
N GLU A 279 -16.04 26.35 -0.30
CA GLU A 279 -14.91 27.09 -0.86
C GLU A 279 -14.92 28.56 -0.47
N ALA A 280 -16.10 29.19 -0.38
CA ALA A 280 -16.23 30.56 0.10
C ALA A 280 -15.75 30.68 1.55
N VAL A 281 -16.23 29.80 2.45
CA VAL A 281 -15.80 29.76 3.85
C VAL A 281 -14.31 29.45 3.98
N PHE A 282 -13.79 28.53 3.16
CA PHE A 282 -12.36 28.20 3.20
C PHE A 282 -11.48 29.38 2.81
N LYS A 283 -11.87 30.15 1.78
CA LYS A 283 -11.16 31.36 1.37
C LYS A 283 -11.15 32.40 2.49
N GLU A 284 -12.29 32.58 3.17
CA GLU A 284 -12.40 33.49 4.32
C GLU A 284 -11.51 33.05 5.49
N ILE A 285 -11.48 31.75 5.80
CA ILE A 285 -10.57 31.20 6.80
C ILE A 285 -9.12 31.46 6.39
N LEU A 286 -8.74 31.19 5.14
CA LEU A 286 -7.38 31.42 4.66
C LEU A 286 -6.96 32.91 4.69
N THR A 287 -7.89 33.84 4.51
CA THR A 287 -7.60 35.28 4.69
C THR A 287 -7.41 35.67 6.15
N ASN A 288 -8.04 34.97 7.08
CA ASN A 288 -7.95 35.22 8.52
C ASN A 288 -6.81 34.44 9.20
N VAL A 289 -6.34 33.36 8.57
CA VAL A 289 -5.14 32.65 8.99
C VAL A 289 -3.95 33.47 8.52
N ASP A 290 -3.19 34.01 9.47
CA ASP A 290 -1.97 34.76 9.21
C ASP A 290 -0.91 33.82 8.61
N SER A 291 -1.00 33.63 7.30
CA SER A 291 -0.14 32.76 6.50
C SER A 291 1.33 33.17 6.60
N MET A 292 1.60 34.44 6.93
CA MET A 292 2.93 34.95 7.23
C MET A 292 3.48 34.37 8.54
N SER A 293 2.68 34.13 9.58
CA SER A 293 3.17 33.51 10.83
C SER A 293 3.65 32.06 10.64
N LEU A 294 3.00 31.31 9.75
CA LEU A 294 3.32 29.90 9.45
C LEU A 294 4.58 29.75 8.58
N ILE A 295 4.86 30.74 7.71
CA ILE A 295 6.04 30.76 6.83
C ILE A 295 7.22 31.46 7.51
N ASN A 296 6.98 32.55 8.26
CA ASN A 296 8.03 33.36 8.86
C ASN A 296 8.77 32.65 10.00
N GLY A 297 8.11 31.80 10.79
CA GLY A 297 8.79 31.11 11.91
C GLY A 297 10.01 30.31 11.46
N LYS A 298 9.84 29.45 10.45
CA LYS A 298 10.94 28.61 9.92
C LYS A 298 11.87 29.36 8.98
N SER A 299 11.34 30.24 8.13
CA SER A 299 12.18 30.97 7.17
C SER A 299 13.05 32.05 7.83
N ALA A 300 12.58 32.70 8.91
CA ALA A 300 13.39 33.64 9.67
C ALA A 300 14.49 32.94 10.47
N GLU A 301 14.21 31.77 11.05
CA GLU A 301 15.23 30.94 11.72
C GLU A 301 16.32 30.49 10.74
N ILE A 302 15.94 29.96 9.57
CA ILE A 302 16.90 29.52 8.55
C ILE A 302 17.75 30.71 8.05
N ARG A 303 17.15 31.88 7.82
CA ARG A 303 17.89 33.09 7.41
C ARG A 303 18.89 33.54 8.47
N LYS A 304 18.49 33.55 9.74
CA LYS A 304 19.39 33.90 10.85
C LYS A 304 20.54 32.90 10.99
N SER A 305 20.27 31.60 10.86
CA SER A 305 21.29 30.56 10.88
C SER A 305 22.24 30.65 9.68
N LEU A 306 21.73 31.01 8.50
CA LEU A 306 22.53 31.21 7.29
C LEU A 306 23.47 32.42 7.45
N GLU A 307 22.96 33.54 7.97
CA GLU A 307 23.75 34.77 8.20
C GLU A 307 24.88 34.53 9.22
N ILE A 308 24.61 33.76 10.29
CA ILE A 308 25.63 33.35 11.26
C ILE A 308 26.67 32.43 10.61
N ALA A 309 26.25 31.47 9.79
CA ALA A 309 27.15 30.54 9.11
C ALA A 309 28.04 31.24 8.08
N GLU A 310 27.49 32.21 7.33
CA GLU A 310 28.25 33.04 6.38
C GLU A 310 29.26 33.95 7.11
N GLY A 311 28.87 34.53 8.25
CA GLY A 311 29.79 35.29 9.10
C GLY A 311 30.95 34.46 9.64
N HIS A 312 30.67 33.26 10.15
CA HIS A 312 31.72 32.33 10.62
C HIS A 312 32.64 31.89 9.48
N PHE A 313 32.07 31.57 8.32
CA PHE A 313 32.84 31.22 7.13
C PHE A 313 33.79 32.34 6.70
N GLY A 314 33.32 33.59 6.66
CA GLY A 314 34.16 34.75 6.34
C GLY A 314 35.33 34.92 7.32
N VAL A 315 35.07 34.82 8.63
CA VAL A 315 36.11 34.95 9.66
C VAL A 315 37.18 33.85 9.53
N VAL A 316 36.79 32.61 9.23
CA VAL A 316 37.74 31.51 9.06
C VAL A 316 38.52 31.66 7.74
N ALA A 317 37.87 32.11 6.67
CA ALA A 317 38.52 32.40 5.39
C ALA A 317 39.59 33.50 5.52
N ASP A 318 39.28 34.60 6.21
CA ASP A 318 40.23 35.69 6.46
C ASP A 318 41.42 35.21 7.31
N LYS A 319 41.16 34.41 8.36
CA LYS A 319 42.22 33.82 9.19
C LYS A 319 43.11 32.87 8.40
N LEU A 320 42.52 32.06 7.52
CA LEU A 320 43.28 31.15 6.65
C LEU A 320 44.16 31.95 5.69
N GLN A 321 43.62 32.99 5.04
CA GLN A 321 44.39 33.86 4.16
C GLN A 321 45.58 34.51 4.88
N GLN A 322 45.35 35.11 6.05
CA GLN A 322 46.41 35.72 6.86
C GLN A 322 47.46 34.69 7.31
N ALA A 323 47.03 33.48 7.71
CA ALA A 323 47.94 32.42 8.11
C ALA A 323 48.79 31.91 6.93
N THR A 324 48.20 31.80 5.74
CA THR A 324 48.92 31.43 4.50
C THR A 324 49.92 32.51 4.11
N GLU A 325 49.55 33.80 4.15
CA GLU A 325 50.45 34.92 3.88
C GLU A 325 51.67 34.90 4.84
N VAL A 326 51.42 34.74 6.14
CA VAL A 326 52.50 34.66 7.15
C VAL A 326 53.39 33.43 6.93
N TYR A 327 52.81 32.28 6.55
CA TYR A 327 53.57 31.07 6.26
C TYR A 327 54.43 31.19 5.00
N THR A 328 53.97 31.89 3.96
CA THR A 328 54.80 32.16 2.77
C THR A 328 56.01 33.05 3.08
N ALA A 329 55.90 33.93 4.08
CA ALA A 329 57.00 34.76 4.54
C ALA A 329 57.96 34.02 5.49
N VAL A 330 57.43 33.15 6.36
CA VAL A 330 58.22 32.39 7.34
C VAL A 330 57.67 30.97 7.49
N ALA A 331 58.31 30.01 6.80
CA ALA A 331 57.89 28.60 6.84
C ALA A 331 58.29 27.95 8.18
N THR A 332 57.31 27.78 9.07
CA THR A 332 57.49 27.09 10.36
C THR A 332 56.54 25.92 10.50
N ILE A 333 56.98 24.87 11.21
CA ILE A 333 56.16 23.68 11.51
C ILE A 333 54.88 24.06 12.29
N ALA A 334 54.97 25.05 13.18
CA ALA A 334 53.82 25.58 13.91
C ALA A 334 52.81 26.27 12.98
N GLY A 335 53.29 27.02 11.97
CA GLY A 335 52.44 27.64 10.95
C GLY A 335 51.71 26.60 10.08
N ALA A 336 52.42 25.54 9.65
CA ALA A 336 51.82 24.46 8.87
C ALA A 336 50.69 23.74 9.63
N LYS A 337 50.90 23.46 10.94
CA LYS A 337 49.86 22.87 11.79
C LYS A 337 48.65 23.79 11.95
N ARG A 338 48.88 25.10 12.10
CA ARG A 338 47.80 26.08 12.25
C ARG A 338 46.97 26.24 10.96
N ILE A 339 47.61 26.17 9.80
CA ILE A 339 46.92 26.17 8.50
C ILE A 339 46.05 24.92 8.36
N GLN A 340 46.58 23.74 8.69
CA GLN A 340 45.81 22.49 8.63
C GLN A 340 44.55 22.50 9.52
N GLU A 341 44.65 23.09 10.72
CA GLU A 341 43.50 23.30 11.62
C GLU A 341 42.46 24.24 10.99
N LEU A 342 42.90 25.37 10.43
CA LEU A 342 42.03 26.35 9.76
C LEU A 342 41.38 25.80 8.49
N GLU A 343 42.07 24.95 7.72
CA GLU A 343 41.50 24.26 6.55
C GLU A 343 40.38 23.28 6.95
N SER A 344 40.55 22.58 8.08
CA SER A 344 39.52 21.69 8.62
C SER A 344 38.30 22.47 9.10
N GLU A 345 38.51 23.58 9.83
CA GLU A 345 37.44 24.50 10.26
C GLU A 345 36.73 25.12 9.05
N TYR A 346 37.47 25.51 8.02
CA TYR A 346 36.93 26.07 6.77
C TYR A 346 36.02 25.07 6.05
N ALA A 347 36.44 23.81 5.94
CA ALA A 347 35.65 22.76 5.31
C ALA A 347 34.34 22.47 6.08
N GLN A 348 34.37 22.51 7.41
CA GLN A 348 33.19 22.33 8.26
C GLN A 348 32.19 23.49 8.11
N CYS A 349 32.67 24.73 8.11
CA CYS A 349 31.84 25.91 7.89
C CYS A 349 31.23 25.94 6.48
N LEU A 350 32.01 25.52 5.47
CA LEU A 350 31.55 25.41 4.08
C LEU A 350 30.40 24.40 3.93
N ALA A 351 30.54 23.21 4.51
CA ALA A 351 29.51 22.17 4.49
C ALA A 351 28.22 22.66 5.17
N THR A 352 28.33 23.29 6.34
CA THR A 352 27.17 23.81 7.09
C THR A 352 26.42 24.90 6.31
N ARG A 353 27.15 25.78 5.62
CA ARG A 353 26.56 26.84 4.77
C ARG A 353 25.81 26.24 3.58
N ASP A 354 26.41 25.26 2.90
CA ASP A 354 25.83 24.67 1.69
C ASP A 354 24.60 23.80 2.01
N GLU A 355 24.58 23.13 3.17
CA GLU A 355 23.38 22.45 3.70
C GLU A 355 22.21 23.41 3.96
N LEU A 356 22.49 24.59 4.53
CA LEU A 356 21.48 25.62 4.81
C LEU A 356 20.97 26.34 3.55
N ARG A 357 21.76 26.37 2.46
CA ARG A 357 21.32 26.89 1.15
C ARG A 357 20.48 25.90 0.34
N GLY A 358 20.64 24.60 0.60
CA GLY A 358 19.91 23.53 -0.08
C GLY A 358 18.59 23.13 0.58
N SER A 359 18.33 23.62 1.80
CA SER A 359 17.12 23.39 2.61
C SER A 359 16.10 24.51 2.44
#